data_AF-A0A6L7S4N7-F1
#
_entry.id   AF-A0A6L7S4N7-F1
#
_cell.length_a   1.000
_cell.length_b   1.000
_cell.length_c   1.000
_cell.angle_alpha   90.00
_cell.angle_beta   90.00
_cell.angle_gamma   90.00
#
_symmetry.space_group_name_H-M   'P 1'
#
loop_
_entity.id
_entity.type
_entity.pdbx_description
1 polymer ?
#
loop_
_entity_poly.entity_id
_entity_poly.type
_entity_poly.pdbx_seq_one_letter_code
_entity_poly.pdbx_strand_id
1 'polypeptide(L)'
;MHAWQARLRAADRLVRLLAVSCIQGWREFRLTVLNRIKPDPGAPLVLSELALGILDRLVPDPAGHSRSAGTLSRYLIKIARLVGFAVRTMGPPPGSIVMWRGLGRLSDIAGGARWTSMMWEIGSRFLGGGRGDRPG
;
A
#
# COMPACT_ATOMS: atom_id res chain seq x y z
N MET A 1 -10.46 32.97 -31.14
CA MET A 1 -10.92 32.98 -29.72
C MET A 1 -11.01 31.58 -29.06
N HIS A 2 -10.95 30.47 -29.81
CA HIS A 2 -11.13 29.10 -29.27
C HIS A 2 -9.90 28.47 -28.59
N ALA A 3 -8.68 28.90 -28.93
CA ALA A 3 -7.44 28.31 -28.40
C ALA A 3 -7.23 28.53 -26.89
N TRP A 4 -7.63 29.69 -26.36
CA TRP A 4 -7.51 30.03 -24.94
C TRP A 4 -8.41 29.19 -24.05
N GLN A 5 -9.66 28.96 -24.47
CA GLN A 5 -10.60 28.11 -23.75
C GLN A 5 -10.17 26.64 -23.74
N ALA A 6 -9.50 26.18 -24.81
CA ALA A 6 -8.90 24.84 -24.83
C ALA A 6 -7.73 24.74 -23.82
N ARG A 7 -6.86 25.75 -23.75
CA ARG A 7 -5.76 25.81 -22.76
C ARG A 7 -6.25 25.86 -21.31
N LEU A 8 -7.26 26.66 -21.01
CA LEU A 8 -7.84 26.75 -19.66
C LEU A 8 -8.45 25.40 -19.22
N ARG A 9 -9.22 24.74 -20.10
CA ARG A 9 -9.76 23.40 -19.82
C ARG A 9 -8.67 22.34 -19.63
N ALA A 10 -7.51 22.49 -20.26
CA ALA A 10 -6.36 21.62 -20.02
C ALA A 10 -5.73 21.90 -18.65
N ALA A 11 -5.56 23.17 -18.29
CA ALA A 11 -5.05 23.58 -16.98
C ALA A 11 -5.95 23.09 -15.83
N ASP A 12 -7.27 23.24 -15.94
CA ASP A 12 -8.21 22.74 -14.92
C ASP A 12 -8.11 21.22 -14.72
N ARG A 13 -7.93 20.48 -15.82
CA ARG A 13 -7.74 19.03 -15.76
C ARG A 13 -6.43 18.67 -15.08
N LEU A 14 -5.35 19.39 -15.37
CA LEU A 14 -4.07 19.19 -14.68
C LEU A 14 -4.18 19.51 -13.19
N VAL A 15 -4.84 20.60 -12.81
CA VAL A 15 -5.05 20.97 -11.40
C VAL A 15 -5.84 19.90 -10.67
N ARG A 16 -6.91 19.35 -11.28
CA ARG A 16 -7.68 18.26 -10.69
C ARG A 16 -6.85 16.98 -10.53
N LEU A 17 -6.06 16.62 -11.53
CA LEU A 17 -5.16 15.46 -11.45
C LEU A 17 -4.10 15.66 -10.36
N LEU A 18 -3.52 16.86 -10.26
CA LEU A 18 -2.57 17.21 -9.22
C LEU A 18 -3.22 17.14 -7.83
N ALA A 19 -4.42 17.66 -7.66
CA ALA A 19 -5.14 17.62 -6.39
C ALA A 19 -5.37 16.18 -5.91
N VAL A 20 -5.87 15.31 -6.81
CA VAL A 20 -6.05 13.88 -6.50
C VAL A 20 -4.70 13.21 -6.18
N SER A 21 -3.66 13.51 -6.95
CA SER A 21 -2.31 12.96 -6.75
C SER A 21 -1.71 13.41 -5.40
N CYS A 22 -1.93 14.66 -5.00
CA CYS A 22 -1.49 15.19 -3.71
C CYS A 22 -2.21 14.51 -2.54
N ILE A 23 -3.52 14.28 -2.63
CA ILE A 23 -4.29 13.58 -1.58
C ILE A 23 -3.81 12.13 -1.44
N GLN A 24 -3.56 11.45 -2.56
CA GLN A 24 -3.01 10.10 -2.55
C GLN A 24 -1.59 10.09 -1.96
N GLY A 25 -0.72 10.99 -2.42
CA GLY A 25 0.66 11.11 -1.93
C GLY A 25 0.72 11.40 -0.43
N TRP A 26 -0.18 12.22 0.10
CA TRP A 26 -0.27 12.47 1.55
C TRP A 26 -0.62 11.21 2.35
N ARG A 27 -1.54 10.37 1.85
CA ARG A 27 -1.90 9.10 2.51
C ARG A 27 -0.70 8.14 2.59
N GLU A 28 0.09 8.04 1.53
CA GLU A 28 1.30 7.21 1.50
C GLU A 28 2.40 7.80 2.40
N PHE A 29 2.59 9.11 2.34
CA PHE A 29 3.62 9.80 3.14
C PHE A 29 3.37 9.70 4.64
N ARG A 30 2.10 9.74 5.07
CA ARG A 30 1.68 9.72 6.47
C ARG A 30 2.23 8.51 7.23
N LEU A 31 2.32 7.34 6.60
CA LEU A 31 2.81 6.10 7.23
C LEU A 31 4.30 6.18 7.58
N THR A 32 5.09 6.81 6.72
CA THR A 32 6.55 6.94 6.90
C THR A 32 6.90 8.01 7.94
N VAL A 33 6.15 9.11 7.96
CA VAL A 33 6.34 10.21 8.92
C VAL A 33 5.83 9.83 10.31
N LEU A 34 4.67 9.17 10.41
CA LEU A 34 4.15 8.69 11.70
C LEU A 34 5.11 7.71 12.39
N ASN A 35 5.70 6.77 11.65
CA ASN A 35 6.68 5.85 12.22
C ASN A 35 7.96 6.55 12.73
N ARG A 36 8.35 7.66 12.12
CA ARG A 36 9.52 8.44 12.57
C ARG A 36 9.24 9.28 13.82
N ILE A 37 8.00 9.75 14.00
CA ILE A 37 7.60 10.61 15.13
C ILE A 37 7.21 9.78 16.37
N LYS A 38 6.59 8.61 16.18
CA LYS A 38 6.36 7.62 17.22
C LYS A 38 6.54 6.22 16.62
N PRO A 39 7.62 5.48 16.98
CA PRO A 39 7.80 4.10 16.54
C PRO A 39 6.86 3.09 17.22
N ASP A 40 5.99 3.55 18.13
CA ASP A 40 5.08 2.72 18.92
C ASP A 40 3.59 3.11 18.79
N PRO A 41 3.03 2.99 17.58
CA PRO A 41 1.68 2.49 17.46
C PRO A 41 1.72 1.12 16.78
N GLY A 42 1.07 0.12 17.37
CA GLY A 42 1.02 -1.23 16.80
C GLY A 42 0.69 -1.20 15.30
N ALA A 43 1.37 -2.02 14.50
CA ALA A 43 1.23 -2.03 13.04
C ALA A 43 -0.22 -2.07 12.49
N PRO A 44 -1.22 -2.71 13.14
CA PRO A 44 -2.62 -2.65 12.72
C PRO A 44 -3.24 -1.24 12.79
N LEU A 45 -2.70 -0.36 13.63
CA LEU A 45 -3.17 1.02 13.78
C LEU A 45 -2.71 1.92 12.62
N VAL A 46 -1.68 1.48 11.88
CA VAL A 46 -1.03 2.26 10.81
C VAL A 46 -1.30 1.62 9.44
N LEU A 47 -1.30 0.29 9.34
CA LEU A 47 -1.54 -0.46 8.12
C LEU A 47 -2.87 -1.21 8.19
N SER A 48 -3.65 -1.20 7.10
CA SER A 48 -4.89 -1.99 7.01
C SER A 48 -4.59 -3.49 7.06
N GLU A 49 -5.53 -4.30 7.57
CA GLU A 49 -5.39 -5.77 7.64
C GLU A 49 -5.05 -6.42 6.29
N LEU A 50 -5.66 -5.92 5.20
CA LEU A 50 -5.37 -6.39 3.85
C LEU A 50 -3.90 -6.15 3.47
N ALA A 51 -3.34 -5.01 3.86
CA ALA A 51 -1.94 -4.68 3.61
C ALA A 51 -0.99 -5.58 4.42
N LEU A 52 -1.33 -5.86 5.68
CA LEU A 52 -0.58 -6.79 6.53
C LEU A 52 -0.59 -8.20 5.94
N GLY A 53 -1.76 -8.71 5.54
CA GLY A 53 -1.90 -10.02 4.92
C GLY A 53 -1.15 -10.15 3.58
N ILE A 54 -1.12 -9.08 2.77
CA ILE A 54 -0.31 -9.04 1.55
C ILE A 54 1.18 -9.11 1.88
N LEU A 55 1.65 -8.33 2.85
CA LEU A 55 3.06 -8.34 3.26
C LEU A 55 3.48 -9.70 3.84
N ASP A 56 2.62 -10.34 4.62
CA ASP A 56 2.90 -11.66 5.20
C ASP A 56 2.95 -12.77 4.16
N ARG A 57 2.14 -12.67 3.10
CA ARG A 57 2.15 -13.63 1.98
C ARG A 57 3.33 -13.43 1.03
N LEU A 58 3.67 -12.17 0.72
CA LEU A 58 4.71 -11.85 -0.26
C LEU A 58 6.12 -11.83 0.32
N VAL A 59 6.25 -11.51 1.62
CA VAL A 59 7.55 -11.42 2.30
C VAL A 59 7.49 -12.29 3.56
N PRO A 60 7.85 -13.59 3.45
CA PRO A 60 7.92 -14.47 4.60
C PRO A 60 8.96 -13.96 5.60
N ASP A 61 8.64 -14.12 6.89
CA ASP A 61 9.56 -13.79 7.97
C ASP A 61 10.78 -14.73 7.95
N PRO A 62 12.01 -14.23 8.20
CA PRO A 62 13.17 -15.10 8.36
C PRO A 62 12.96 -16.08 9.52
N ALA A 63 13.33 -17.35 9.32
CA ALA A 63 13.28 -18.36 10.36
C ALA A 63 14.02 -17.87 11.63
N GLY A 64 13.34 -17.88 12.78
CA GLY A 64 13.94 -17.56 14.09
C GLY A 64 13.67 -16.16 14.67
N HIS A 65 12.93 -15.27 14.00
CA HIS A 65 12.59 -13.96 14.59
C HIS A 65 11.31 -14.01 15.43
N SER A 66 11.48 -14.02 16.76
CA SER A 66 10.41 -13.88 17.77
C SER A 66 9.37 -12.80 17.39
N ARG A 67 8.08 -13.10 17.58
CA ARG A 67 6.93 -12.19 17.35
C ARG A 67 6.96 -10.88 18.16
N SER A 68 7.88 -10.72 19.13
CA SER A 68 7.72 -9.75 20.22
C SER A 68 8.52 -8.44 20.12
N ALA A 69 9.34 -8.22 19.08
CA ALA A 69 10.14 -6.98 18.96
C ALA A 69 9.67 -6.11 17.77
N GLY A 70 8.93 -5.04 18.08
CA GLY A 70 8.65 -3.91 17.18
C GLY A 70 7.83 -4.23 15.93
N THR A 71 6.52 -4.40 16.09
CA THR A 71 5.57 -4.78 15.03
C THR A 71 5.74 -3.93 13.76
N LEU A 72 5.84 -2.60 13.90
CA LEU A 72 5.88 -1.66 12.78
C LEU A 72 7.22 -1.68 12.01
N SER A 73 8.35 -1.70 12.72
CA SER A 73 9.70 -1.76 12.11
C SER A 73 9.88 -2.99 11.23
N ARG A 74 9.32 -4.15 11.62
CA ARG A 74 9.32 -5.37 10.80
C ARG A 74 8.55 -5.16 9.50
N TYR A 75 7.33 -4.63 9.57
CA TYR A 75 6.52 -4.40 8.37
C TYR A 75 7.17 -3.35 7.45
N LEU A 76 7.88 -2.37 7.99
CA LEU A 76 8.63 -1.42 7.17
C LEU A 76 9.80 -2.07 6.43
N ILE A 77 10.49 -3.02 7.06
CA ILE A 77 11.49 -3.85 6.38
C ILE A 77 10.82 -4.71 5.29
N LYS A 78 9.64 -5.30 5.55
CA LYS A 78 8.90 -6.04 4.51
C LYS A 78 8.53 -5.14 3.33
N ILE A 79 8.07 -3.93 3.60
CA ILE A 79 7.74 -2.92 2.57
C ILE A 79 8.99 -2.55 1.76
N ALA A 80 10.13 -2.34 2.40
CA ALA A 80 11.38 -2.07 1.69
C ALA A 80 11.80 -3.27 0.80
N ARG A 81 11.60 -4.50 1.28
CA ARG A 81 11.91 -5.72 0.50
C ARG A 81 11.06 -5.88 -0.76
N LEU A 82 9.83 -5.34 -0.79
CA LEU A 82 8.98 -5.34 -2.00
C LEU A 82 9.64 -4.65 -3.20
N VAL A 83 10.55 -3.72 -2.95
CA VAL A 83 11.28 -2.97 -4.00
C VAL A 83 12.74 -3.40 -4.12
N GLY A 84 13.08 -4.58 -3.59
CA GLY A 84 14.41 -5.15 -3.71
C GLY A 84 15.42 -4.63 -2.68
N PHE A 85 14.98 -4.01 -1.59
CA PHE A 85 15.89 -3.66 -0.50
C PHE A 85 16.44 -4.92 0.17
N ALA A 86 17.76 -5.08 0.14
CA ALA A 86 18.47 -6.14 0.86
C ALA A 86 18.90 -5.61 2.24
N VAL A 87 18.40 -6.24 3.30
CA VAL A 87 18.82 -5.94 4.67
C VAL A 87 20.24 -6.46 4.87
N ARG A 88 21.19 -5.56 5.15
CA ARG A 88 22.54 -5.92 5.58
C ARG A 88 22.58 -5.94 7.11
N THR A 89 23.35 -6.87 7.69
CA THR A 89 23.46 -7.13 9.14
C THR A 89 23.80 -5.88 9.99
N MET A 90 24.38 -4.85 9.37
CA MET A 90 24.68 -3.53 9.94
C MET A 90 24.35 -2.40 8.93
N GLY A 91 23.28 -2.55 8.16
CA GLY A 91 22.85 -1.54 7.19
C GLY A 91 22.12 -0.36 7.84
N PRO A 92 22.21 0.85 7.26
CA PRO A 92 21.36 1.96 7.67
C PRO A 92 19.88 1.60 7.45
N PRO A 93 18.95 2.16 8.24
CA PRO A 93 17.52 1.97 8.05
C PRO A 93 17.10 2.39 6.63
N PRO A 94 16.03 1.80 6.07
CA PRO A 94 15.63 2.07 4.70
C PRO A 94 15.38 3.58 4.47
N GLY A 95 16.04 4.11 3.44
CA GLY A 95 15.93 5.53 3.08
C GLY A 95 14.51 5.93 2.68
N SER A 96 14.21 7.23 2.74
CA SER A 96 12.87 7.77 2.42
C SER A 96 12.37 7.37 1.03
N ILE A 97 13.25 7.34 0.02
CA ILE A 97 12.90 6.95 -1.35
C ILE A 97 12.53 5.47 -1.46
N VAL A 98 13.27 4.60 -0.75
CA VAL A 98 13.01 3.15 -0.72
C VAL A 98 11.64 2.91 -0.09
N MET A 99 11.34 3.59 1.02
CA MET A 99 10.04 3.47 1.66
C MET A 99 8.90 4.00 0.79
N TRP A 100 9.06 5.14 0.13
CA TRP A 100 8.07 5.67 -0.80
C TRP A 100 7.76 4.71 -1.95
N ARG A 101 8.80 4.13 -2.56
CA ARG A 101 8.63 3.12 -3.62
C ARG A 101 7.94 1.87 -3.09
N GLY A 102 8.33 1.40 -1.90
CA GLY A 102 7.75 0.22 -1.26
C GLY A 102 6.28 0.40 -0.93
N LEU A 103 5.90 1.57 -0.39
CA LEU A 103 4.51 1.91 -0.08
C LEU A 103 3.66 2.02 -1.33
N GLY A 104 4.14 2.72 -2.37
CA GLY A 104 3.45 2.77 -3.66
C GLY A 104 3.20 1.38 -4.24
N ARG A 105 4.22 0.51 -4.20
CA ARG A 105 4.08 -0.89 -4.67
C ARG A 105 3.06 -1.69 -3.86
N LEU A 106 3.04 -1.51 -2.53
CA LEU A 106 2.06 -2.15 -1.67
C LEU A 106 0.64 -1.66 -1.98
N SER A 107 0.46 -0.36 -2.19
CA SER A 107 -0.83 0.24 -2.55
C SER A 107 -1.35 -0.23 -3.90
N ASP A 108 -0.49 -0.37 -4.91
CA ASP A 108 -0.87 -0.93 -6.21
C ASP A 108 -1.39 -2.38 -6.08
N ILE A 109 -0.67 -3.21 -5.31
CA ILE A 109 -1.06 -4.61 -5.06
C ILE A 109 -2.35 -4.68 -4.24
N ALA A 110 -2.47 -3.85 -3.20
CA ALA A 110 -3.66 -3.78 -2.35
C ALA A 110 -4.89 -3.30 -3.14
N GLY A 111 -4.70 -2.33 -4.03
CA GLY A 111 -5.71 -1.88 -4.98
C GLY A 111 -6.17 -3.05 -5.85
N GLY A 112 -5.23 -3.72 -6.54
CA GLY A 112 -5.53 -4.88 -7.38
C GLY A 112 -6.28 -6.00 -6.64
N ALA A 113 -5.85 -6.36 -5.43
CA ALA A 113 -6.50 -7.36 -4.61
C ALA A 113 -7.96 -6.98 -4.26
N ARG A 114 -8.20 -5.71 -3.92
CA ARG A 114 -9.57 -5.21 -3.66
C ARG A 114 -10.43 -5.26 -4.91
N TRP A 115 -9.90 -4.90 -6.08
CA TRP A 115 -10.62 -5.00 -7.36
C TRP A 115 -11.03 -6.44 -7.66
N THR A 116 -10.13 -7.42 -7.48
CA THR A 116 -10.46 -8.83 -7.68
C THR A 116 -11.59 -9.29 -6.76
N SER A 117 -11.53 -8.93 -5.47
CA SER A 117 -12.61 -9.24 -4.53
C SER A 117 -13.94 -8.58 -4.92
N MET A 118 -13.91 -7.33 -5.37
CA MET A 118 -15.12 -6.61 -5.78
C MET A 118 -15.70 -7.17 -7.08
N MET A 119 -14.87 -7.48 -8.07
CA MET A 119 -15.31 -8.12 -9.32
C MET A 119 -15.88 -9.51 -9.05
N TRP A 120 -15.26 -10.27 -8.13
CA TRP A 120 -15.81 -11.55 -7.68
C TRP A 120 -17.18 -11.39 -7.05
N GLU A 121 -17.37 -10.41 -6.17
CA GLU A 121 -18.64 -10.17 -5.50
C GLU A 121 -19.73 -9.72 -6.49
N ILE A 122 -19.41 -8.78 -7.38
CA ILE A 122 -20.31 -8.33 -8.45
C ILE A 122 -20.67 -9.50 -9.37
N GLY A 123 -19.68 -10.27 -9.81
CA GLY A 123 -19.88 -11.48 -10.61
C GLY A 123 -20.75 -12.51 -9.89
N SER A 124 -20.55 -12.74 -8.59
CA SER A 124 -21.38 -13.63 -7.79
C SER A 124 -22.80 -13.12 -7.56
N ARG A 125 -23.05 -11.82 -7.68
CA ARG A 125 -24.41 -11.25 -7.63
C ARG A 125 -25.16 -11.44 -8.95
N PHE A 126 -24.44 -11.50 -10.07
CA PHE A 126 -25.01 -11.80 -11.38
C PHE A 126 -25.12 -13.30 -11.66
N LEU A 127 -24.18 -14.09 -11.16
CA LEU A 127 -24.16 -15.55 -11.28
C LEU A 127 -24.89 -16.24 -10.11
N GLY A 128 -25.26 -15.48 -9.07
CA GLY A 128 -25.88 -15.94 -7.82
C GLY A 128 -27.39 -16.16 -7.91
N GLY A 129 -27.81 -16.93 -8.91
CA GLY A 129 -29.06 -17.70 -8.91
C GLY A 129 -28.81 -19.19 -8.67
N GLY A 130 -27.76 -19.55 -7.91
CA GLY A 130 -27.42 -20.95 -7.64
C GLY A 130 -26.36 -21.08 -6.54
N ARG A 131 -26.79 -21.58 -5.39
CA ARG A 131 -26.02 -21.78 -4.16
C ARG A 131 -25.10 -23.01 -4.33
N GLY A 132 -23.82 -22.89 -3.99
CA GLY A 132 -22.89 -24.04 -3.92
C GLY A 132 -21.46 -23.65 -3.58
N ASP A 133 -21.15 -23.73 -2.28
CA ASP A 133 -19.86 -24.01 -1.61
C ASP A 133 -18.53 -23.49 -2.18
N ARG A 134 -17.85 -22.67 -1.37
CA ARG A 134 -16.40 -22.40 -1.45
C ARG A 134 -15.65 -23.53 -0.73
N PRO A 135 -14.59 -24.14 -1.30
CA PRO A 135 -13.65 -24.93 -0.51
C PRO A 135 -12.66 -24.01 0.24
N GLY A 136 -12.25 -24.47 1.43
CA GLY A 136 -11.43 -23.76 2.40
C GLY A 136 -9.94 -23.66 2.09
#